data_AF-A0A1V5Z339-F1
#
_entry.id   AF-A0A1V5Z339-F1
#
_cell.length_a   1.000
_cell.length_b   1.000
_cell.length_c   1.000
_cell.angle_alpha   90.00
_cell.angle_beta   90.00
_cell.angle_gamma   90.00
#
_symmetry.space_group_name_H-M   'P 1'
#
loop_
_entity.id
_entity.type
_entity.pdbx_description
1 polymer ?
#
loop_
_entity_poly.entity_id
_entity_poly.type
_entity_poly.pdbx_seq_one_letter_code
_entity_poly.pdbx_strand_id
1 'polypeptide(L)'
;MSALCGPLVSARLLARVGSRSQLARMPAASLQVLGAGPSLFTHLSSGSDPPKHGIIYQYKGVRHAKRQLRGRVSRVLACQLATAARIDYYRGEPDEEFLRKASEKIAKAGKLL
;
A
#
# COMPACT_ATOMS: atom_id res chain seq x y z
N MET A 1 1.74 -9.60 -4.91
CA MET A 1 1.46 -8.17 -4.63
C MET A 1 1.08 -7.35 -5.88
N SER A 2 1.78 -7.53 -7.00
CA SER A 2 1.54 -6.77 -8.25
C SER A 2 0.09 -6.81 -8.75
N ALA A 3 -0.64 -7.91 -8.52
CA ALA A 3 -2.05 -8.02 -8.83
C ALA A 3 -2.94 -6.98 -8.11
N LEU A 4 -2.55 -6.49 -6.92
CA LEU A 4 -3.35 -5.56 -6.12
C LEU A 4 -3.00 -4.08 -6.31
N CYS A 5 -1.73 -3.77 -6.61
CA CYS A 5 -1.24 -2.38 -6.75
C CYS A 5 -0.55 -2.07 -8.08
N GLY A 6 -0.55 -3.03 -9.01
CA GLY A 6 0.16 -2.94 -10.28
C GLY A 6 1.67 -3.22 -10.15
N PRO A 7 2.34 -3.56 -11.27
CA PRO A 7 3.75 -3.94 -11.27
C PRO A 7 4.67 -2.80 -10.84
N LEU A 8 4.40 -1.57 -11.27
CA LEU A 8 5.26 -0.41 -10.99
C LEU A 8 5.31 -0.06 -9.49
N VAL A 9 4.16 -0.03 -8.83
CA VAL A 9 4.09 0.26 -7.39
C VAL A 9 4.72 -0.89 -6.61
N SER A 10 4.43 -2.14 -6.98
CA SER A 10 5.05 -3.32 -6.36
C SER A 10 6.57 -3.31 -6.47
N ALA A 11 7.12 -2.99 -7.64
CA ALA A 11 8.56 -2.89 -7.86
C ALA A 11 9.19 -1.77 -7.01
N ARG A 12 8.55 -0.59 -6.93
CA ARG A 12 9.02 0.52 -6.07
C ARG A 12 9.03 0.16 -4.59
N LEU A 13 8.02 -0.56 -4.12
CA LEU A 13 7.98 -1.05 -2.74
C LEU A 13 9.15 -2.00 -2.47
N LEU A 14 9.34 -3.00 -3.34
CA LEU A 14 10.43 -3.96 -3.17
C LEU A 14 11.80 -3.28 -3.24
N ALA A 15 12.02 -2.38 -4.20
CA ALA A 15 13.26 -1.61 -4.33
C ALA A 15 13.53 -0.76 -3.09
N ARG A 16 12.49 -0.15 -2.50
CA ARG A 16 12.64 0.68 -1.30
C ARG A 16 12.94 -0.12 -0.04
N VAL A 17 12.46 -1.36 0.05
CA VAL A 17 12.71 -2.26 1.18
C VAL A 17 14.01 -3.04 1.01
N GLY A 18 14.36 -3.43 -0.22
CA GLY A 18 15.60 -4.15 -0.54
C GLY A 18 15.51 -5.67 -0.39
N SER A 19 14.43 -6.20 0.20
CA SER A 19 14.26 -7.65 0.37
C SER A 19 12.80 -8.08 0.45
N ARG A 20 12.48 -9.20 -0.22
CA ARG A 20 11.14 -9.84 -0.12
C ARG A 20 10.84 -10.30 1.31
N SER A 21 11.85 -10.76 2.05
CA SER A 21 11.67 -11.27 3.41
C SER A 21 11.35 -10.13 4.39
N GLN A 22 12.02 -8.99 4.25
CA GLN A 22 11.73 -7.80 5.05
C GLN A 22 10.36 -7.21 4.69
N LEU A 23 9.99 -7.22 3.40
CA LEU A 23 8.68 -6.77 2.95
C LEU A 23 7.55 -7.63 3.54
N ALA A 24 7.73 -8.95 3.62
CA ALA A 24 6.77 -9.87 4.23
C ALA A 24 6.59 -9.68 5.75
N ARG A 25 7.66 -9.26 6.46
CA ARG A 25 7.62 -8.95 7.90
C ARG A 25 7.09 -7.53 8.19
N MET A 26 7.01 -6.66 7.19
CA MET A 26 6.62 -5.28 7.39
C MET A 26 5.14 -5.15 7.81
N PRO A 27 4.82 -4.38 8.87
CA PRO A 27 3.44 -4.07 9.22
C PRO A 27 2.73 -3.23 8.15
N ALA A 28 1.40 -3.36 8.07
CA ALA A 28 0.58 -2.59 7.13
C ALA A 28 0.72 -1.06 7.32
N ALA A 29 0.81 -0.59 8.57
CA ALA A 29 1.01 0.83 8.86
C ALA A 29 2.34 1.36 8.30
N SER A 30 3.42 0.59 8.42
CA SER A 30 4.72 0.92 7.84
C SER A 30 4.67 0.94 6.31
N LEU A 31 4.00 -0.04 5.68
CA LEU A 31 3.76 -0.04 4.23
C LEU A 31 2.94 1.16 3.76
N GLN A 32 1.98 1.62 4.56
CA GLN A 32 1.13 2.77 4.21
C GLN A 32 1.95 4.04 4.01
N VAL A 33 2.94 4.30 4.87
CA VAL A 33 3.79 5.50 4.85
C VAL A 33 5.16 5.27 4.20
N LEU A 34 5.43 4.07 3.69
CA LEU A 34 6.72 3.71 3.10
C LEU A 34 7.07 4.65 1.95
N GLY A 35 8.24 5.29 2.04
CA GLY A 35 8.72 6.25 1.05
C GLY A 35 8.26 7.70 1.26
N ALA A 36 7.57 8.00 2.37
CA ALA A 36 7.19 9.37 2.74
C ALA A 36 8.29 10.18 3.45
N GLY A 37 9.54 9.69 3.46
CA GLY A 37 10.67 10.28 4.18
C GLY A 37 10.84 11.79 3.98
N PRO A 38 10.91 12.29 2.72
CA PRO A 38 11.06 13.73 2.47
C PRO A 38 9.96 14.57 3.15
N SER A 39 8.69 14.14 3.01
CA SER A 39 7.55 14.83 3.63
C SER A 39 7.56 14.72 5.16
N LEU A 40 8.11 13.64 5.72
CA LEU A 40 8.31 13.52 7.16
C LEU A 40 9.34 14.52 7.66
N PHE A 41 10.47 14.67 6.97
CA PHE A 41 11.48 15.66 7.32
C PHE A 41 10.94 17.09 7.19
N THR A 42 10.18 17.39 6.13
CA THR A 42 9.48 18.68 6.03
C THR A 42 8.55 18.93 7.21
N HIS A 43 7.74 17.94 7.61
CA HIS A 43 6.89 18.04 8.79
C HIS A 43 7.69 18.36 10.07
N LEU A 44 8.79 17.64 10.29
CA LEU A 44 9.65 17.85 11.46
C LEU A 44 10.33 19.21 11.47
N SER A 45 10.70 19.75 10.31
CA SER A 45 11.41 21.03 10.20
C SER A 45 10.48 22.25 10.17
N SER A 46 9.32 22.15 9.51
CA SER A 46 8.45 23.30 9.25
C SER A 46 7.05 23.20 9.89
N GLY A 47 6.74 22.10 10.59
CA GLY A 47 5.42 21.88 11.18
C GLY A 47 4.28 21.66 10.16
N SER A 48 4.60 21.35 8.90
CA SER A 48 3.58 21.03 7.88
C SER A 48 2.77 19.79 8.27
N ASP A 49 1.63 19.49 7.64
CA ASP A 49 0.90 18.25 7.98
C ASP A 49 1.78 16.98 7.88
N PRO A 50 1.68 16.04 8.85
CA PRO A 50 2.43 14.80 8.80
C PRO A 50 2.00 13.95 7.59
N PRO A 51 2.94 13.23 6.94
CA PRO A 51 2.60 12.41 5.79
C PRO A 51 1.71 11.23 6.17
N LYS A 52 0.54 11.13 5.53
CA LYS A 52 -0.45 10.08 5.80
C LYS A 52 -0.28 8.85 4.90
N HIS A 53 0.51 8.96 3.83
CA HIS A 53 0.70 7.93 2.80
C HIS A 53 2.06 8.06 2.11
N GLY A 54 2.57 6.95 1.55
CA GLY A 54 3.82 6.87 0.81
C GLY A 54 3.64 6.37 -0.63
N ILE A 55 4.52 5.47 -1.08
CA ILE A 55 4.60 4.94 -2.45
C ILE A 55 3.24 4.42 -2.95
N ILE A 56 2.46 3.75 -2.09
CA ILE A 56 1.18 3.15 -2.47
C ILE A 56 0.13 4.17 -2.90
N TYR A 57 0.26 5.44 -2.50
CA TYR A 57 -0.65 6.53 -2.89
C TYR A 57 -0.56 6.88 -4.38
N GLN A 58 0.50 6.42 -5.05
CA GLN A 58 0.69 6.57 -6.50
C GLN A 58 -0.12 5.55 -7.31
N TYR A 59 -0.68 4.52 -6.67
CA TYR A 59 -1.51 3.53 -7.36
C TYR A 59 -2.76 4.17 -7.98
N LYS A 60 -3.06 3.81 -9.23
CA LYS A 60 -4.22 4.31 -9.97
C LYS A 60 -5.52 4.12 -9.17
N GLY A 61 -5.72 2.97 -8.51
CA GLY A 61 -6.93 2.73 -7.70
C GLY A 61 -7.12 3.73 -6.55
N VAL A 62 -6.02 4.23 -5.96
CA VAL A 62 -6.07 5.28 -4.93
C VAL A 62 -6.28 6.66 -5.58
N ARG A 63 -5.58 6.98 -6.67
CA ARG A 63 -5.66 8.30 -7.33
C ARG A 63 -7.04 8.59 -7.93
N HIS A 64 -7.70 7.58 -8.50
CA HIS A 64 -9.02 7.74 -9.10
C HIS A 64 -10.16 7.78 -8.07
N ALA A 65 -9.92 7.37 -6.81
CA ALA A 65 -10.91 7.53 -5.76
C ALA A 65 -11.14 9.02 -5.41
N LYS A 66 -12.37 9.34 -4.96
CA LYS A 66 -12.74 10.68 -4.46
C LYS A 66 -11.73 11.12 -3.40
N ARG A 67 -11.32 12.41 -3.40
CA ARG A 67 -10.25 12.94 -2.53
C ARG A 67 -10.40 12.56 -1.06
N GLN A 68 -11.63 12.62 -0.54
CA GLN A 68 -12.00 12.28 0.84
C GLN A 68 -11.84 10.78 1.16
N LEU A 69 -11.99 9.90 0.16
CA LEU A 69 -11.91 8.44 0.32
C LEU A 69 -10.51 7.90 0.11
N ARG A 70 -9.60 8.66 -0.52
CA ARG A 70 -8.24 8.19 -0.85
C ARG A 70 -7.48 7.65 0.35
N GLY A 71 -7.64 8.28 1.53
CA GLY A 71 -7.00 7.79 2.75
C GLY A 71 -7.53 6.44 3.20
N ARG A 72 -8.86 6.25 3.15
CA ARG A 72 -9.51 4.96 3.44
C ARG A 72 -9.03 3.87 2.47
N VAL A 73 -9.02 4.16 1.17
CA VAL A 73 -8.54 3.24 0.13
C VAL A 73 -7.07 2.89 0.35
N SER A 74 -6.22 3.88 0.61
CA SER A 74 -4.79 3.67 0.85
C SER A 74 -4.53 2.79 2.08
N ARG A 75 -5.29 2.98 3.17
CA ARG A 75 -5.19 2.13 4.37
C ARG A 75 -5.60 0.69 4.09
N VAL A 76 -6.74 0.49 3.43
CA VAL A 76 -7.22 -0.86 3.06
C VAL A 76 -6.23 -1.55 2.12
N LEU A 77 -5.72 -0.82 1.13
CA LEU A 77 -4.69 -1.30 0.21
C LEU A 77 -3.43 -1.73 0.97
N ALA A 78 -2.92 -0.92 1.90
CA ALA A 78 -1.75 -1.27 2.70
C ALA A 78 -1.95 -2.58 3.49
N CYS A 79 -3.13 -2.78 4.09
CA CYS A 79 -3.46 -4.01 4.79
C CYS A 79 -3.46 -5.23 3.85
N GLN A 80 -4.08 -5.12 2.68
CA GLN A 80 -4.09 -6.23 1.72
C GLN A 80 -2.68 -6.49 1.15
N LEU A 81 -1.89 -5.45 0.92
CA LEU A 81 -0.51 -5.58 0.44
C LEU A 81 0.40 -6.26 1.47
N ALA A 82 0.21 -6.03 2.76
CA ALA A 82 0.96 -6.74 3.81
C ALA A 82 0.69 -8.25 3.76
N THR A 83 -0.58 -8.66 3.60
CA THR A 83 -0.93 -10.08 3.44
C THR A 83 -0.41 -10.65 2.13
N ALA A 84 -0.55 -9.90 1.02
CA ALA A 84 -0.03 -10.31 -0.27
C ALA A 84 1.51 -10.49 -0.25
N ALA A 85 2.24 -9.62 0.45
CA ALA A 85 3.69 -9.74 0.61
C ALA A 85 4.08 -11.04 1.32
N ARG A 86 3.29 -11.47 2.31
CA ARG A 86 3.49 -12.73 3.03
C ARG A 86 3.21 -13.93 2.14
N ILE A 87 2.11 -13.90 1.37
CA ILE A 87 1.79 -14.97 0.41
C ILE A 87 2.91 -15.08 -0.64
N ASP A 88 3.32 -13.96 -1.23
CA ASP A 88 4.41 -13.90 -2.22
C ASP A 88 5.73 -14.47 -1.66
N TYR A 89 6.00 -14.35 -0.36
CA TYR A 89 7.26 -14.81 0.26
C TYR A 89 7.19 -16.25 0.77
N TYR A 90 6.14 -16.61 1.51
CA TYR A 90 6.05 -17.91 2.18
C TYR A 90 5.43 -19.00 1.30
N ARG A 91 4.46 -18.64 0.45
CA ARG A 91 3.79 -19.61 -0.45
C ARG A 91 4.46 -19.66 -1.82
N GLY A 92 4.88 -18.50 -2.34
CA GLY A 92 5.51 -18.39 -3.67
C GLY A 92 4.52 -18.46 -4.85
N GLU A 93 3.27 -18.85 -4.61
CA GLU A 93 2.20 -18.92 -5.61
C GLU A 93 1.03 -17.99 -5.27
N PRO A 94 0.28 -17.50 -6.27
CA PRO A 94 -0.91 -16.69 -6.06
C PRO A 94 -2.00 -17.44 -5.28
N ASP A 95 -2.73 -16.68 -4.46
CA ASP A 95 -3.96 -17.13 -3.82
C ASP A 95 -5.14 -16.39 -4.45
N GLU A 96 -5.80 -17.03 -5.42
CA GLU A 96 -6.87 -16.41 -6.22
C GLU A 96 -8.07 -15.97 -5.37
N GLU A 97 -8.42 -16.75 -4.35
CA GLU A 97 -9.51 -16.42 -3.45
C GLU A 97 -9.18 -15.17 -2.62
N PHE A 98 -7.96 -15.10 -2.09
CA PHE A 98 -7.46 -13.92 -1.41
C PHE A 98 -7.43 -12.70 -2.35
N LEU A 99 -6.93 -12.84 -3.58
CA LEU A 99 -6.85 -11.74 -4.54
C LEU A 99 -8.23 -11.16 -4.88
N ARG A 100 -9.22 -12.03 -5.08
CA ARG A 100 -10.62 -11.62 -5.29
C ARG A 100 -11.16 -10.84 -4.09
N LYS A 101 -11.08 -11.43 -2.88
CA LYS A 101 -11.56 -10.80 -1.63
C LYS A 101 -10.84 -9.48 -1.33
N ALA A 102 -9.54 -9.42 -1.56
CA ALA A 102 -8.72 -8.22 -1.36
C ALA A 102 -9.13 -7.10 -2.33
N SER A 103 -9.31 -7.44 -3.62
CA SER A 103 -9.74 -6.49 -4.64
C SER A 103 -11.12 -5.91 -4.34
N GLU A 104 -12.06 -6.75 -3.89
CA GLU A 104 -13.40 -6.32 -3.45
C GLU A 104 -13.32 -5.36 -2.26
N LYS A 105 -12.50 -5.66 -1.25
CA LYS A 105 -12.29 -4.77 -0.09
C LYS A 105 -11.74 -3.41 -0.51
N ILE A 106 -10.75 -3.38 -1.41
CA ILE A 106 -10.17 -2.14 -1.94
C ILE A 106 -11.22 -1.34 -2.72
N ALA A 107 -12.01 -2.01 -3.56
CA ALA A 107 -13.07 -1.37 -4.34
C ALA A 107 -14.17 -0.78 -3.44
N LYS A 108 -14.62 -1.54 -2.42
CA LYS A 108 -15.62 -1.07 -1.43
C LYS A 108 -15.11 0.15 -0.65
N ALA A 109 -13.83 0.21 -0.32
CA ALA A 109 -13.24 1.36 0.37
C ALA A 109 -13.31 2.66 -0.46
N GLY A 110 -13.38 2.55 -1.79
CA GLY A 110 -13.50 3.68 -2.73
C GLY A 110 -14.94 4.14 -2.98
N LYS A 111 -15.94 3.46 -2.41
CA LYS A 111 -17.35 3.82 -2.50
C LYS A 111 -17.80 4.46 -1.18
N LEU A 112 -18.67 5.48 -1.26
CA LEU A 112 -19.49 5.88 -0.12
C LEU A 112 -20.56 4.79 0.04
N LEU A 113 -20.67 4.22 1.24
CA LEU A 113 -21.82 3.38 1.61
C LEU A 113 -23.08 4.24 1.62
#